data_AF-D7SA63-F1
#
_entry.id   AF-D7SA63-F1
#
_cell.length_a   1.000
_cell.length_b   1.000
_cell.length_c   1.000
_cell.angle_alpha   90.00
_cell.angle_beta   90.00
_cell.angle_gamma   90.00
#
_symmetry.space_group_name_H-M   'P 1'
#
loop_
_entity.id
_entity.type
_entity.pdbx_description
1 polymer ?
#
loop_
_entity_poly.entity_id
_entity_poly.type
_entity_poly.pdbx_seq_one_letter_code
_entity_poly.pdbx_strand_id
1 'polypeptide(L)' 'MKRDDRYEKLQKLLIFHRKRIGVTQKMLSEALGKPQSYISKYETGERRIDAIELIDICNELGVPFYNLIMEVTKK' A
#
# COMPACT_ATOMS: atom_id res chain seq x y z
N MET A 1 -1.13 18.86 10.82
CA MET A 1 0.12 18.09 10.96
C MET A 1 0.60 17.74 9.56
N LYS A 2 1.82 18.16 9.16
CA LYS A 2 2.36 17.94 7.81
C LYS A 2 2.54 16.42 7.58
N ARG A 3 1.99 15.86 6.50
CA ARG A 3 2.27 14.47 6.11
C ARG A 3 3.74 14.37 5.72
N ASP A 4 4.37 13.24 6.05
CA ASP A 4 5.73 12.94 5.61
C ASP A 4 5.67 12.59 4.11
N ASP A 5 6.41 13.32 3.28
CA ASP A 5 6.41 13.17 1.82
C ASP A 5 6.73 11.73 1.39
N ARG A 6 7.56 11.01 2.17
CA ARG A 6 7.89 9.59 1.91
C ARG A 6 6.70 8.68 2.16
N TYR A 7 5.88 9.00 3.16
CA TYR A 7 4.66 8.22 3.43
C TYR A 7 3.61 8.45 2.34
N GLU A 8 3.44 9.70 1.88
CA GLU A 8 2.56 9.98 0.75
C GLU A 8 3.03 9.26 -0.53
N LYS A 9 4.35 9.24 -0.77
CA LYS A 9 4.95 8.49 -1.88
C LYS A 9 4.70 6.98 -1.76
N LEU A 10 4.89 6.39 -0.57
CA LEU A 10 4.57 4.99 -0.29
C LEU A 10 3.10 4.67 -0.64
N GLN A 11 2.16 5.50 -0.18
CA GLN A 11 0.73 5.31 -0.47
C GLN A 11 0.45 5.36 -1.97
N LYS A 12 1.00 6.34 -2.68
CA LYS A 12 0.83 6.48 -4.13
C LYS A 12 1.37 5.26 -4.88
N LEU A 13 2.51 4.72 -4.47
CA LEU A 13 3.09 3.51 -5.06
C LEU A 13 2.20 2.28 -4.84
N LEU A 14 1.69 2.07 -3.62
CA LEU A 14 0.78 0.97 -3.34
C LEU A 14 -0.51 1.05 -4.18
N ILE A 15 -1.11 2.25 -4.27
CA ILE A 15 -2.29 2.49 -5.12
C ILE A 15 -1.96 2.22 -6.59
N PHE A 16 -0.81 2.69 -7.06
CA PHE A 16 -0.34 2.49 -8.43
C PHE A 16 -0.20 1.00 -8.74
N HIS A 17 0.50 0.23 -7.91
CA HIS A 17 0.70 -1.20 -8.13
C HIS A 17 -0.62 -1.98 -8.11
N ARG A 18 -1.51 -1.67 -7.16
CA ARG A 18 -2.85 -2.28 -7.11
C ARG A 18 -3.64 -2.02 -8.40
N LYS A 19 -3.68 -0.77 -8.85
CA LYS A 19 -4.37 -0.40 -10.10
C LYS A 19 -3.72 -1.03 -11.33
N ARG A 20 -2.39 -1.12 -11.36
CA ARG A 20 -1.62 -1.70 -12.47
C ARG A 20 -1.96 -3.17 -12.72
N ILE A 21 -2.24 -3.93 -11.67
CA ILE A 21 -2.66 -5.34 -11.77
C ILE A 21 -4.18 -5.52 -11.83
N GLY A 22 -4.96 -4.43 -11.92
CA GLY A 22 -6.41 -4.48 -12.06
C GLY A 22 -7.18 -4.92 -10.81
N VAL A 23 -6.53 -4.98 -9.65
CA VAL A 23 -7.16 -5.43 -8.40
C VAL A 23 -7.97 -4.30 -7.76
N THR A 24 -9.22 -4.58 -7.40
CA THR A 24 -10.06 -3.61 -6.66
C THR A 24 -9.68 -3.57 -5.18
N GLN A 25 -10.08 -2.52 -4.45
CA GLN A 25 -9.88 -2.48 -3.00
C GLN A 25 -10.58 -3.65 -2.29
N LYS A 26 -11.76 -4.07 -2.78
CA LYS A 26 -12.49 -5.22 -2.25
C LYS A 26 -11.69 -6.53 -2.42
N MET A 27 -11.20 -6.79 -3.63
CA MET A 27 -10.41 -7.98 -3.92
C MET A 27 -9.13 -8.05 -3.08
N LEU A 28 -8.41 -6.93 -2.95
CA LEU A 28 -7.21 -6.88 -2.10
C LEU A 28 -7.56 -7.11 -0.62
N SER A 29 -8.68 -6.57 -0.16
CA SER A 29 -9.13 -6.78 1.22
C SER A 29 -9.48 -8.25 1.51
N GLU A 30 -10.11 -8.91 0.54
CA GLU A 30 -10.46 -10.34 0.64
C GLU A 30 -9.19 -11.20 0.70
N ALA A 31 -8.20 -10.92 -0.15
CA ALA A 31 -6.93 -11.63 -0.16
C ALA A 31 -6.14 -11.47 1.15
N LEU A 32 -6.17 -10.26 1.74
CA LEU A 32 -5.50 -9.98 3.02
C LEU A 32 -6.31 -10.41 4.26
N GLY A 33 -7.54 -10.92 4.09
CA GLY A 33 -8.43 -11.22 5.21
C GLY A 33 -8.79 -9.99 6.06
N LYS A 34 -8.90 -8.81 5.42
CA LYS A 34 -9.20 -7.53 6.07
C LYS A 34 -10.53 -6.94 5.56
N PRO A 35 -11.18 -6.04 6.31
CA PRO A 35 -12.30 -5.26 5.77
C PRO A 35 -11.86 -4.36 4.61
N GLN A 36 -12.70 -4.12 3.60
CA GLN A 36 -12.37 -3.16 2.52
C GLN A 36 -12.02 -1.76 3.06
N SER A 37 -12.61 -1.35 4.18
CA SER A 37 -12.30 -0.08 4.84
C SER A 37 -10.84 0.01 5.31
N TYR A 38 -10.17 -1.11 5.59
CA TYR A 38 -8.73 -1.15 5.87
C TYR A 38 -7.94 -0.63 4.66
N ILE A 39 -8.30 -1.09 3.45
CA ILE A 39 -7.68 -0.64 2.20
C ILE A 39 -7.95 0.84 1.96
N SER A 40 -9.22 1.24 2.03
CA SER A 40 -9.61 2.64 1.84
C SER A 40 -8.86 3.58 2.78
N LYS A 41 -8.76 3.24 4.07
CA LYS A 41 -8.13 4.08 5.08
C LYS A 41 -6.63 4.26 4.88
N TYR A 42 -5.90 3.22 4.44
CA TYR A 42 -4.48 3.42 4.14
C TYR A 42 -4.28 4.15 2.82
N GLU A 43 -5.17 4.00 1.83
CA GLU A 43 -5.08 4.73 0.56
C GLU A 43 -5.42 6.22 0.72
N THR A 44 -6.37 6.57 1.60
CA THR A 44 -6.68 7.97 1.95
C THR A 44 -5.70 8.56 2.96
N GLY A 45 -5.01 7.70 3.71
CA GLY A 45 -4.08 8.06 4.79
C GLY A 45 -4.74 8.46 6.09
N GLU A 46 -5.97 8.02 6.30
CA GLU A 46 -6.63 7.99 7.61
C GLU A 46 -5.98 6.96 8.54
N ARG A 47 -5.35 5.93 7.98
CA ARG A 47 -4.63 4.89 8.74
C ARG A 47 -3.20 4.73 8.23
N ARG A 48 -2.26 4.63 9.17
CA ARG A 48 -0.89 4.22 8.86
C ARG A 48 -0.77 2.70 8.78
N ILE A 49 0.03 2.20 7.85
CA ILE A 49 0.41 0.78 7.79
C ILE A 49 1.76 0.58 8.50
N ASP A 50 1.89 -0.53 9.21
CA ASP A 50 3.18 -0.96 9.76
C ASP A 50 3.98 -1.79 8.74
N ALA A 51 5.17 -2.23 9.13
CA ALA A 51 6.09 -2.94 8.23
C ALA A 51 5.59 -4.35 7.85
N ILE A 52 4.91 -5.05 8.76
CA ILE A 52 4.39 -6.40 8.49
C ILE A 52 3.20 -6.31 7.54
N GLU A 53 2.29 -5.37 7.81
CA GLU A 53 1.18 -5.05 6.92
C GLU A 53 1.65 -4.66 5.52
N LEU A 54 2.75 -3.90 5.44
CA LEU A 54 3.34 -3.52 4.16
C LEU A 54 3.89 -4.74 3.40
N ILE A 55 4.52 -5.69 4.10
CA ILE A 55 5.00 -6.94 3.49
C ILE A 55 3.84 -7.75 2.92
N ASP A 56 2.75 -7.90 3.68
CA ASP A 56 1.57 -8.64 3.23
C ASP A 56 0.95 -7.98 1.97
N ILE A 57 0.78 -6.65 1.99
CA ILE A 57 0.29 -5.90 0.83
C ILE A 57 1.22 -6.08 -0.36
N CYS A 58 2.54 -6.02 -0.16
CA CYS A 58 3.54 -6.21 -1.22
C CYS A 58 3.40 -7.59 -1.89
N ASN A 59 3.20 -8.65 -1.09
CA ASN A 59 3.03 -10.01 -1.58
C ASN A 59 1.77 -10.13 -2.44
N GLU A 60 0.63 -9.62 -1.97
CA GLU A 60 -0.63 -9.64 -2.73
C GLU A 60 -0.59 -8.82 -4.00
N LEU A 61 0.22 -7.75 -4.03
CA LEU A 61 0.42 -6.93 -5.22
C LEU A 61 1.49 -7.47 -6.17
N GLY A 62 2.17 -8.56 -5.82
CA GLY A 62 3.28 -9.11 -6.61
C GLY A 62 4.47 -8.14 -6.72
N VAL A 63 4.69 -7.29 -5.72
CA VAL A 63 5.78 -6.31 -5.67
C VAL A 63 6.75 -6.73 -4.58
N PRO A 64 8.00 -7.06 -4.89
CA PRO A 64 8.97 -7.36 -3.84
C PRO A 64 9.14 -6.16 -2.90
N PHE A 65 9.01 -6.39 -1.59
CA PHE A 65 9.09 -5.33 -0.56
C PHE A 65 10.32 -4.43 -0.72
N TYR A 66 11.49 -5.02 -0.98
CA TYR A 66 12.74 -4.27 -1.15
C TYR A 66 12.69 -3.31 -2.35
N ASN A 67 12.04 -3.69 -3.45
CA ASN A 67 11.86 -2.82 -4.62
C ASN A 67 10.99 -1.61 -4.26
N LEU A 68 9.88 -1.84 -3.56
CA LEU A 68 8.99 -0.77 -3.13
C LEU A 68 9.71 0.24 -2.24
N ILE A 69 10.48 -0.23 -1.25
CA ILE A 69 11.23 0.66 -0.34
C ILE A 69 12.34 1.43 -1.06
N MET A 70 13.05 0.81 -2.00
CA MET A 70 14.01 1.53 -2.84
C MET A 70 13.33 2.65 -3.63
N GLU A 71 12.14 2.40 -4.20
CA GLU A 71 11.39 3.42 -4.93
C GLU A 71 10.95 4.57 -4.02
N VAL A 72 10.48 4.28 -2.80
CA VAL A 72 10.11 5.30 -1.81
C VAL A 72 11.30 6.20 -1.47
N THR A 73 12.47 5.61 -1.25
CA THR A 73 13.68 6.32 -0.76
C THR A 73 14.51 7.01 -1.83
N LYS A 74 14.27 6.73 -3.12
CA LYS A 74 14.89 7.48 -4.24
C LYS A 74 14.58 8.98 -4.10
N LYS A 75 15.63 9.80 -4.11
CA LYS A 75 15.56 11.27 -4.15
C LYS A 75 15.02 11.75 -5.49
#